data_AF-A0A813IKL7-F1
#
_entry.id   AF-A0A813IKL7-F1
#
_cell.length_a   1.000
_cell.length_b   1.000
_cell.length_c   1.000
_cell.angle_alpha   90.00
_cell.angle_beta   90.00
_cell.angle_gamma   90.00
#
_symmetry.space_group_name_H-M   'P 1'
#
loop_
_entity.id
_entity.type
_entity.pdbx_description
1 polymer ?
#
loop_
_entity_poly.entity_id
_entity_poly.type
_entity_poly.pdbx_seq_one_letter_code
_entity_poly.pdbx_strand_id
1 'polypeptide(L)'
;MDNIMRKVNDLELCQNKLFAQKQAALELLVGFQGQFEEKDKELQDCLSNYNRVCKNLKEKSDKRNHLRDQVKQCNSSLTGINKILVNDSRRAAVSVKDLLGNYHSAERAAERGYSSKADPNAYNRNDATQLRRTMMGGFGSQSSPNLGASGAYGQSGQGDVATPSPMPS
;
A
#
# COMPACT_ATOMS: atom_id res chain seq x y z
N MET A 1 95.56 6.36 14.13
CA MET A 1 94.39 7.17 14.54
C MET A 1 93.41 7.39 13.38
N ASP A 2 93.90 7.65 12.18
CA ASP A 2 93.04 8.05 11.03
C ASP A 2 91.96 7.03 10.62
N ASN A 3 92.26 5.73 10.68
CA ASN A 3 91.26 4.68 10.38
C ASN A 3 90.11 4.63 11.39
N ILE A 4 90.34 5.06 12.63
CA ILE A 4 89.30 5.10 13.67
C ILE A 4 88.38 6.30 13.41
N MET A 5 88.96 7.47 13.15
CA MET A 5 88.20 8.68 12.80
C MET A 5 87.34 8.48 11.56
N ARG A 6 87.86 7.78 10.55
CA ARG A 6 87.11 7.47 9.31
C ARG A 6 85.87 6.60 9.58
N LYS A 7 86.04 5.53 10.39
CA LYS A 7 84.92 4.65 10.79
C LYS A 7 83.88 5.34 11.66
N VAL A 8 84.30 6.23 12.55
CA VAL A 8 83.38 7.04 13.37
C VAL A 8 82.54 7.94 12.47
N ASN A 9 83.15 8.58 11.47
CA ASN A 9 82.44 9.45 10.53
C ASN A 9 81.44 8.67 9.63
N ASP A 10 81.81 7.46 9.19
CA ASP A 10 80.91 6.57 8.44
C ASP A 10 79.71 6.12 9.32
N LEU A 11 79.94 5.84 10.60
CA LEU A 11 78.89 5.52 11.56
C LEU A 11 77.94 6.69 11.79
N GLU A 12 78.46 7.91 11.94
CA GLU A 12 77.66 9.13 12.07
C GLU A 12 76.81 9.37 10.81
N LEU A 13 77.38 9.22 9.61
CA LEU A 13 76.64 9.34 8.36
C LEU A 13 75.51 8.31 8.24
N CYS A 14 75.77 7.05 8.61
CA CYS A 14 74.76 6.00 8.63
C CYS A 14 73.66 6.29 9.67
N GLN A 15 74.02 6.76 10.86
CA GLN A 15 73.08 7.11 11.91
C GLN A 15 72.18 8.28 11.49
N ASN A 16 72.74 9.30 10.85
CA ASN A 16 71.98 10.45 10.34
C ASN A 16 71.00 10.03 9.24
N LYS A 17 71.39 9.14 8.32
CA LYS A 17 70.49 8.59 7.29
C LYS A 17 69.36 7.78 7.91
N LEU A 18 69.67 6.91 8.88
CA LEU A 18 68.67 6.12 9.59
C LEU A 18 67.68 7.02 10.34
N PHE A 19 68.18 8.06 10.99
CA PHE A 19 67.35 9.03 11.71
C PHE A 19 66.41 9.79 10.76
N ALA A 20 66.92 10.26 9.62
CA ALA A 20 66.12 10.94 8.61
C ALA A 20 65.02 10.02 8.03
N GLN A 21 65.35 8.76 7.74
CA GLN A 21 64.36 7.78 7.27
C GLN A 21 63.28 7.49 8.32
N LYS A 22 63.69 7.35 9.59
CA LYS A 22 62.75 7.16 10.70
C LYS A 22 61.83 8.37 10.85
N GLN A 23 62.37 9.58 10.76
CA GLN A 23 61.60 10.81 10.86
C GLN A 23 60.56 10.92 9.73
N ALA A 24 60.98 10.66 8.49
CA ALA A 24 60.06 10.65 7.33
C ALA A 24 58.97 9.57 7.47
N ALA A 25 59.32 8.38 7.97
CA ALA A 25 58.33 7.32 8.22
C ALA A 25 57.34 7.69 9.33
N LEU A 26 57.79 8.37 10.38
CA LEU A 26 56.92 8.87 11.45
C LEU A 26 55.96 9.96 10.95
N GLU A 27 56.45 10.89 10.12
CA GLU A 27 55.61 11.93 9.51
C GLU A 27 54.54 11.33 8.60
N LEU A 28 54.89 10.33 7.78
CA LEU A 28 53.93 9.59 6.97
C LEU A 28 52.89 8.84 7.82
N LEU A 29 53.33 8.21 8.92
CA LEU A 29 52.43 7.49 9.82
C LEU A 29 51.40 8.44 10.45
N VAL A 30 51.84 9.61 10.92
CA VAL A 30 50.95 10.63 11.48
C VAL A 30 49.97 11.14 10.42
N GLY A 31 50.44 11.35 9.19
CA GLY A 31 49.59 11.73 8.07
C GLY A 31 48.49 10.70 7.78
N PHE A 32 48.84 9.41 7.74
CA PHE A 32 47.86 8.34 7.54
C PHE A 32 46.90 8.15 8.71
N GLN A 33 47.36 8.34 9.95
CA GLN A 33 46.48 8.33 11.11
C GLN A 33 45.43 9.44 11.04
N GLY A 34 45.83 10.66 10.66
CA GLY A 34 44.89 11.76 10.47
C GLY A 34 43.85 11.48 9.38
N GLN A 35 44.27 10.94 8.23
CA GLN A 35 43.36 10.55 7.16
C GLN A 35 42.41 9.42 7.57
N PHE A 36 42.90 8.48 8.36
CA PHE A 36 42.08 7.38 8.88
C PHE A 36 40.99 7.90 9.81
N GLU A 37 41.34 8.77 10.75
CA GLU A 37 40.37 9.39 11.67
C GLU A 37 39.32 10.23 10.93
N GLU A 38 39.73 10.97 9.90
CA GLU A 38 38.80 11.72 9.05
C GLU A 38 37.82 10.78 8.32
N LYS A 39 38.32 9.69 7.74
CA LYS A 39 37.48 8.71 7.04
C LYS A 39 36.57 7.92 7.97
N ASP A 40 37.03 7.61 9.17
CA ASP A 40 36.19 6.97 10.19
C ASP A 40 35.03 7.90 10.58
N LYS A 41 35.29 9.20 10.75
CA LYS A 41 34.24 10.18 11.01
C LYS A 41 33.23 10.29 9.86
N GLU A 42 33.69 10.36 8.61
CA GLU A 42 32.81 10.35 7.44
C GLU A 42 31.93 9.09 7.40
N LEU A 43 32.49 7.93 7.74
CA LEU A 43 31.77 6.67 7.79
C LEU A 43 30.70 6.68 8.88
N GLN A 44 31.00 7.19 10.08
CA GLN A 44 30.03 7.35 11.15
C GLN A 44 28.88 8.28 10.75
N ASP A 45 29.18 9.40 10.09
CA ASP A 45 28.18 10.34 9.59
C ASP A 45 27.28 9.68 8.52
N CYS A 46 27.86 8.90 7.62
CA CYS A 46 27.12 8.13 6.62
C CYS A 46 26.20 7.08 7.26
N LEU A 47 26.70 6.32 8.24
CA LEU A 47 25.90 5.34 8.98
C LEU A 47 24.75 6.00 9.74
N SER A 48 25.01 7.12 10.39
CA SER A 48 23.99 7.90 11.09
C SER A 48 22.89 8.37 10.14
N ASN A 49 23.27 8.91 8.98
CA ASN A 49 22.31 9.35 7.97
C ASN A 49 21.53 8.18 7.37
N TYR A 50 22.19 7.06 7.08
CA TYR A 50 21.54 5.83 6.62
C TYR A 50 20.48 5.35 7.61
N ASN A 51 20.84 5.23 8.88
CA ASN A 51 19.93 4.80 9.93
C ASN A 51 18.72 5.73 10.07
N ARG A 52 18.95 7.05 9.98
CA ARG A 52 17.88 8.06 9.97
C ARG A 52 16.94 7.88 8.78
N VAL A 53 17.47 7.66 7.58
CA VAL A 53 16.67 7.43 6.37
C VAL A 53 15.86 6.14 6.48
N CYS A 54 16.46 5.05 6.96
CA CYS A 54 15.77 3.78 7.20
C CYS A 54 14.60 3.94 8.18
N LYS A 55 14.80 4.67 9.28
CA LYS A 55 13.74 4.98 10.25
C LYS A 55 12.60 5.77 9.59
N ASN A 56 12.93 6.84 8.88
CA ASN A 56 11.93 7.67 8.18
C ASN A 56 11.14 6.87 7.13
N LEU A 57 11.82 5.97 6.40
CA LEU A 57 11.18 5.12 5.40
C LEU A 57 10.21 4.13 6.06
N LYS A 58 10.60 3.53 7.19
CA LYS A 58 9.74 2.65 7.97
C LYS A 58 8.49 3.39 8.45
N GLU A 59 8.65 4.58 9.06
CA GLU A 59 7.53 5.40 9.52
C GLU A 59 6.57 5.76 8.38
N LYS A 60 7.09 6.12 7.19
CA LYS A 60 6.27 6.40 6.01
C LYS A 60 5.54 5.16 5.50
N SER A 61 6.21 4.01 5.53
CA SER A 61 5.61 2.73 5.14
C SER A 61 4.46 2.35 6.07
N ASP A 62 4.66 2.50 7.39
CA ASP A 62 3.65 2.21 8.41
C ASP A 62 2.44 3.15 8.26
N LYS A 63 2.69 4.45 8.06
CA LYS A 63 1.62 5.44 7.77
C LYS A 63 0.84 5.10 6.51
N ARG A 64 1.52 4.72 5.42
CA ARG A 64 0.86 4.32 4.17
C ARG A 64 -0.01 3.08 4.39
N ASN A 65 0.50 2.08 5.09
CA ASN A 65 -0.27 0.86 5.38
C ASN A 65 -1.49 1.18 6.24
N HIS A 66 -1.33 2.01 7.28
CA HIS A 66 -2.44 2.47 8.11
C HIS A 66 -3.52 3.20 7.30
N LEU A 67 -3.14 4.16 6.44
CA LEU A 67 -4.08 4.86 5.57
C LEU A 67 -4.77 3.91 4.58
N ARG A 68 -4.04 2.93 4.03
CA ARG A 68 -4.61 1.92 3.14
C ARG A 68 -5.69 1.11 3.85
N ASP A 69 -5.48 0.76 5.11
CA ASP A 69 -6.46 0.00 5.89
C ASP A 69 -7.67 0.87 6.27
N GLN A 70 -7.48 2.15 6.60
CA GLN A 70 -8.58 3.10 6.77
C GLN A 70 -9.42 3.25 5.50
N VAL A 71 -8.78 3.36 4.33
CA VAL A 71 -9.48 3.44 3.04
C VAL A 71 -10.28 2.17 2.77
N LYS A 72 -9.73 0.98 3.05
CA LYS A 72 -10.47 -0.28 2.92
C LYS A 72 -11.69 -0.31 3.85
N GLN A 73 -11.55 0.13 5.09
CA GLN A 73 -12.64 0.18 6.05
C GLN A 73 -13.73 1.19 5.63
N CYS A 74 -13.34 2.35 5.11
CA CYS A 74 -14.28 3.33 4.58
C CYS A 74 -15.02 2.77 3.36
N ASN A 75 -14.32 2.13 2.43
CA ASN A 75 -14.92 1.51 1.24
C ASN A 75 -15.89 0.38 1.60
N SER A 76 -15.55 -0.47 2.57
CA SER A 76 -16.46 -1.54 3.01
C SER A 76 -17.72 -0.96 3.66
N SER A 77 -17.57 0.08 4.48
CA SER A 77 -18.68 0.78 5.14
C SER A 77 -19.59 1.46 4.11
N LEU A 78 -19.01 2.18 3.14
CA LEU A 78 -19.75 2.85 2.07
C LEU A 78 -20.48 1.84 1.18
N THR A 79 -19.85 0.71 0.87
CA THR A 79 -20.50 -0.39 0.13
C THR A 79 -21.68 -0.95 0.91
N GLY A 80 -21.56 -1.09 2.24
CA GLY A 80 -22.66 -1.49 3.12
C GLY A 80 -23.82 -0.50 3.09
N ILE A 81 -23.53 0.79 3.26
CA ILE A 81 -24.53 1.87 3.20
C ILE A 81 -25.24 1.90 1.84
N ASN A 82 -24.50 1.78 0.74
CA ASN A 82 -25.08 1.80 -0.60
C ASN A 82 -26.03 0.60 -0.82
N LYS A 83 -25.69 -0.59 -0.33
CA LYS A 83 -26.59 -1.75 -0.37
C LYS A 83 -27.89 -1.51 0.40
N ILE A 84 -27.79 -0.92 1.60
CA ILE A 84 -28.95 -0.58 2.43
C ILE A 84 -29.82 0.45 1.69
N LEU A 85 -29.21 1.52 1.17
CA LEU A 85 -29.91 2.58 0.44
C LEU A 85 -30.65 2.06 -0.79
N VAL A 86 -30.03 1.18 -1.57
CA VAL A 86 -30.68 0.55 -2.75
C VAL A 86 -31.88 -0.29 -2.32
N ASN A 87 -31.76 -1.05 -1.23
CA ASN A 87 -32.86 -1.85 -0.71
C ASN A 87 -34.01 -0.98 -0.19
N ASP A 88 -33.70 0.08 0.57
CA ASP A 88 -34.70 1.02 1.08
C ASP A 88 -35.40 1.77 -0.04
N SER A 89 -34.66 2.19 -1.07
CA SER A 89 -35.22 2.81 -2.28
C SER A 89 -36.23 1.87 -2.98
N ARG A 90 -35.89 0.59 -3.13
CA ARG A 90 -36.81 -0.42 -3.69
C ARG A 90 -38.06 -0.60 -2.83
N ARG A 91 -37.90 -0.71 -1.51
CA ARG A 91 -39.03 -0.85 -0.57
C ARG A 91 -39.93 0.37 -0.61
N ALA A 92 -39.36 1.58 -0.59
CA ALA A 92 -40.10 2.82 -0.70
C ALA A 92 -40.89 2.90 -2.02
N ALA A 93 -40.27 2.52 -3.15
CA ALA A 93 -40.95 2.48 -4.44
C ALA A 93 -42.15 1.52 -4.47
N VAL A 94 -42.02 0.33 -3.85
CA VAL A 94 -43.13 -0.62 -3.68
C VAL A 94 -44.22 -0.02 -2.79
N SER A 95 -43.88 0.53 -1.64
CA SER A 95 -44.86 1.15 -0.73
C SER A 95 -45.62 2.31 -1.39
N VAL A 96 -44.95 3.13 -2.19
CA VAL A 96 -45.61 4.22 -2.95
C VAL A 96 -46.57 3.64 -3.98
N LYS A 97 -46.17 2.58 -4.70
CA LYS A 97 -47.03 1.91 -5.68
C LYS A 97 -48.26 1.29 -5.01
N ASP A 98 -48.10 0.63 -3.88
CA ASP A 98 -49.18 0.01 -3.13
C ASP A 98 -50.13 1.07 -2.56
N LEU A 99 -49.59 2.17 -2.01
CA LEU A 99 -50.39 3.29 -1.53
C LEU A 99 -51.21 3.92 -2.64
N LEU A 100 -50.61 4.16 -3.81
CA LEU A 100 -51.30 4.74 -4.97
C LEU A 100 -52.38 3.79 -5.51
N GLY A 101 -52.10 2.49 -5.56
CA GLY A 101 -53.10 1.47 -5.95
C GLY A 101 -54.28 1.42 -4.97
N ASN A 102 -54.01 1.44 -3.67
CA ASN A 102 -55.04 1.48 -2.63
C ASN A 102 -55.85 2.78 -2.70
N TYR A 103 -55.19 3.92 -2.92
CA TYR A 103 -55.86 5.21 -3.10
C TYR A 103 -56.84 5.19 -4.28
N HIS A 104 -56.39 4.81 -5.48
CA HIS A 104 -57.26 4.78 -6.67
C HIS A 104 -58.37 3.73 -6.58
N SER A 105 -58.12 2.60 -5.92
CA SER A 105 -59.17 1.61 -5.69
C SER A 105 -60.23 2.11 -4.71
N ALA A 106 -59.83 2.81 -3.64
CA ALA A 106 -60.75 3.44 -2.69
C ALA A 106 -61.55 4.58 -3.35
N GLU A 107 -60.90 5.42 -4.15
CA GLU A 107 -61.52 6.49 -4.94
C GLU A 107 -62.60 5.91 -5.87
N ARG A 108 -62.26 4.89 -6.66
CA ARG A 108 -63.20 4.21 -7.56
C ARG A 108 -64.35 3.52 -6.81
N ALA A 109 -64.09 2.95 -5.63
CA ALA A 109 -65.14 2.34 -4.81
C ALA A 109 -66.12 3.41 -4.30
N ALA A 110 -65.61 4.57 -3.87
CA ALA A 110 -66.40 5.71 -3.44
C ALA A 110 -67.24 6.29 -4.59
N GLU A 111 -66.67 6.49 -5.79
CA GLU A 111 -67.38 6.94 -6.99
C GLU A 111 -68.55 6.02 -7.36
N ARG A 112 -68.40 4.71 -7.15
CA ARG A 112 -69.44 3.70 -7.39
C ARG A 112 -70.47 3.61 -6.27
N GLY A 113 -70.36 4.43 -5.22
CA GLY A 113 -71.27 4.46 -4.08
C GLY A 113 -71.05 3.35 -3.06
N TYR A 114 -69.95 2.60 -3.13
CA TYR A 114 -69.59 1.63 -2.09
C TYR A 114 -68.94 2.37 -0.91
N SER A 115 -69.65 2.46 0.22
CA SER A 115 -69.08 2.96 1.47
C SER A 115 -68.05 1.96 2.01
N SER A 116 -66.78 2.37 2.04
CA SER A 116 -65.69 1.61 2.65
C SER A 116 -65.83 1.60 4.17
N LYS A 117 -66.62 0.66 4.70
CA LYS A 117 -66.36 0.15 6.05
C LYS A 117 -65.22 -0.84 5.93
N ALA A 118 -64.06 -0.53 6.50
CA ALA A 118 -62.95 -1.46 6.60
C ALA A 118 -63.42 -2.70 7.37
N ASP A 119 -63.62 -3.81 6.66
CA ASP A 119 -63.90 -5.10 7.28
C ASP A 119 -62.58 -5.61 7.89
N PRO A 120 -62.46 -5.71 9.23
CA PRO A 120 -61.20 -6.08 9.89
C PRO A 120 -60.74 -7.53 9.57
N ASN A 121 -61.55 -8.33 8.86
CA ASN A 121 -61.27 -9.73 8.53
C ASN A 121 -60.83 -9.98 7.06
N ALA A 122 -60.66 -8.95 6.23
CA ALA A 122 -60.37 -9.14 4.80
C ALA A 122 -58.94 -9.65 4.48
N TYR A 123 -58.02 -9.67 5.46
CA TYR A 123 -56.64 -10.11 5.25
C TYR A 123 -56.44 -11.64 5.10
N ASN A 124 -57.49 -12.46 5.19
CA ASN A 124 -57.33 -13.91 5.38
C ASN A 124 -58.01 -14.80 4.32
N ARG A 125 -58.23 -14.32 3.08
CA ARG A 125 -59.07 -15.07 2.12
C ARG A 125 -58.50 -15.52 0.78
N ASN A 126 -57.25 -15.23 0.40
CA ASN A 126 -56.79 -15.55 -0.96
C ASN A 126 -55.39 -16.20 -1.04
N ASP A 127 -55.19 -17.37 -0.43
CA ASP A 127 -54.01 -18.19 -0.69
C ASP A 127 -54.35 -19.67 -1.03
N ALA A 128 -55.38 -19.87 -1.87
CA ALA A 128 -55.77 -21.22 -2.31
C ALA A 128 -55.95 -21.38 -3.84
N THR A 129 -55.63 -20.38 -4.66
CA THR A 129 -55.97 -20.43 -6.10
C THR A 129 -54.86 -20.07 -7.10
N GLN A 130 -53.60 -19.89 -6.69
CA GLN A 130 -52.49 -19.59 -7.62
C GLN A 130 -51.54 -20.76 -7.94
N LEU A 131 -51.89 -22.01 -7.64
CA LEU A 131 -51.06 -23.19 -7.94
C LEU A 131 -51.33 -23.87 -9.31
N ARG A 132 -51.97 -23.19 -10.27
CA ARG A 132 -52.24 -23.76 -11.61
C ARG A 132 -52.08 -22.75 -12.76
N ARG A 133 -50.90 -22.17 -12.92
CA ARG A 133 -50.46 -21.64 -14.21
C ARG A 133 -48.95 -21.42 -14.22
N THR A 134 -48.18 -22.42 -14.63
CA THR A 134 -46.94 -22.34 -15.44
C THR A 134 -46.37 -23.76 -15.58
N MET A 135 -46.98 -24.55 -16.45
CA MET A 135 -46.39 -25.75 -17.07
C MET A 135 -46.64 -25.55 -18.58
N MET A 136 -45.60 -25.68 -19.40
CA MET A 136 -45.49 -25.45 -20.85
C MET A 136 -45.00 -24.06 -21.28
N GLY A 137 -43.75 -24.04 -21.77
CA GLY A 137 -43.18 -22.93 -22.54
C GLY A 137 -41.67 -22.77 -22.41
N GLY A 138 -40.88 -23.80 -22.76
CA GLY A 138 -39.44 -23.64 -22.93
C GLY A 138 -39.11 -23.05 -24.30
N PHE A 139 -38.10 -22.18 -24.39
CA PHE A 139 -37.18 -22.02 -25.54
C PHE A 139 -36.02 -21.05 -25.21
N GLY A 140 -34.78 -21.50 -25.42
CA GLY A 140 -33.52 -20.70 -25.50
C GLY A 140 -32.83 -20.46 -24.14
N SER A 141 -31.84 -21.23 -23.69
CA SER A 141 -30.48 -21.40 -24.25
C SER A 141 -29.88 -20.09 -24.77
N GLN A 142 -29.04 -19.44 -23.95
CA GLN A 142 -27.69 -19.01 -24.33
C GLN A 142 -26.91 -18.52 -23.10
N SER A 143 -25.91 -19.33 -22.73
CA SER A 143 -24.54 -18.95 -22.40
C SER A 143 -24.27 -17.68 -21.58
N SER A 144 -23.70 -17.91 -20.39
CA SER A 144 -22.87 -16.98 -19.62
C SER A 144 -21.85 -16.23 -20.48
N PRO A 145 -21.49 -15.00 -20.10
CA PRO A 145 -20.12 -14.54 -20.17
C PRO A 145 -19.48 -14.69 -18.79
N ASN A 146 -18.61 -15.69 -18.71
CA ASN A 146 -17.47 -15.72 -17.82
C ASN A 146 -16.57 -14.52 -18.17
N LEU A 147 -16.54 -13.47 -17.34
CA LEU A 147 -15.48 -12.47 -17.38
C LEU A 147 -14.43 -12.84 -16.34
N GLY A 148 -13.64 -13.84 -16.71
CA GLY A 148 -12.27 -13.97 -16.23
C GLY A 148 -11.48 -12.70 -16.58
N ALA A 149 -10.68 -12.22 -15.63
CA ALA A 149 -9.23 -12.33 -15.71
C ALA A 149 -8.64 -12.02 -17.10
N SER A 150 -8.14 -10.79 -17.25
CA SER A 150 -7.16 -10.35 -18.26
C SER A 150 -6.56 -9.05 -17.71
N GLY A 151 -5.40 -9.09 -17.06
CA GLY A 151 -4.11 -8.78 -17.68
C GLY A 151 -3.49 -7.64 -16.84
N ALA A 152 -2.39 -7.86 -16.12
CA ALA A 152 -1.04 -7.84 -16.69
C ALA A 152 -0.74 -6.54 -17.46
N TYR A 153 -0.62 -5.44 -16.71
CA TYR A 153 0.35 -4.37 -16.98
C TYR A 153 1.27 -4.41 -15.75
N GLY A 154 2.58 -4.49 -15.85
CA GLY A 154 3.47 -3.82 -16.78
C GLY A 154 4.67 -3.45 -15.94
N GLN A 155 5.70 -4.25 -16.10
CA GLN A 155 7.05 -4.15 -15.57
C GLN A 155 7.62 -2.72 -15.76
N SER A 156 8.08 -2.08 -14.69
CA SER A 156 9.12 -1.04 -14.77
C SER A 156 9.70 -0.78 -13.38
N GLY A 157 11.00 -1.01 -13.22
CA GLY A 157 11.77 -0.51 -12.08
C GLY A 157 12.53 -1.55 -11.26
N GLN A 158 13.26 -2.47 -11.91
CA GLN A 158 14.51 -2.97 -11.36
C GLN A 158 15.41 -1.74 -11.13
N GLY A 159 15.52 -1.32 -9.87
CA GLY A 159 16.62 -0.45 -9.45
C GLY A 159 17.82 -1.34 -9.21
N ASP A 160 18.64 -1.50 -10.26
CA ASP A 160 19.92 -2.18 -10.18
C ASP A 160 20.76 -1.56 -9.06
N VAL A 161 21.21 -2.45 -8.17
CA VAL A 161 22.24 -2.17 -7.18
C VAL A 161 23.52 -1.89 -7.96
N ALA A 162 23.94 -0.62 -7.99
CA ALA A 162 25.24 -0.24 -8.51
C ALA A 162 26.33 -0.79 -7.58
N THR A 163 26.89 -1.95 -7.94
CA THR A 163 28.19 -2.42 -7.47
C THR A 163 29.29 -1.45 -7.93
N PRO A 164 30.15 -0.93 -7.02
CA PRO A 164 31.29 -0.13 -7.43
C PRO A 164 32.32 -1.00 -8.16
N SER A 165 32.78 -0.53 -9.32
CA SER A 165 33.88 -1.15 -10.08
C SER A 165 35.21 -0.92 -9.37
N PRO A 166 36.17 -1.87 -9.44
CA PRO A 166 37.49 -1.74 -8.85
C PRO A 166 38.36 -0.74 -9.62
N MET A 167 39.17 0.03 -8.90
CA MET A 167 40.13 0.98 -9.49
C MET A 167 41.23 0.25 -10.29
N PRO A 168 41.74 0.86 -11.39
CA PRO A 168 42.93 0.37 -12.07
C PRO A 168 44.19 0.64 -11.24
N SER A 169 45.12 -0.31 -11.30
CA SER A 169 46.44 -0.31 -10.67
C SER A 169 47.39 0.72 -11.26
#